data_AF-A0A7C3YS24-F1
#
_entry.id   AF-A0A7C3YS24-F1
#
_cell.length_a   1.000
_cell.length_b   1.000
_cell.length_c   1.000
_cell.angle_alpha   90.00
_cell.angle_beta   90.00
_cell.angle_gamma   90.00
#
_symmetry.space_group_name_H-M   'P 1'
#
loop_
_entity.id
_entity.type
_entity.pdbx_description
1 polymer ?
#
loop_
_entity_poly.entity_id
_entity_poly.type
_entity_poly.pdbx_seq_one_letter_code
_entity_poly.pdbx_strand_id
1 'polypeptide(L)'
;IIDIIKDAIKTARTDDEIIIRINPKDRMLLEQNSKELIDYLKSVTFNPTAKITFEDDPSITNGGCIVITDKNIVDMTFESRFESILETINSQKES
;
A
#
# COMPACT_ATOMS: atom_id res chain seq x y z
N ILE A 1 4.76 8.15 0.49
CA ILE A 1 3.69 7.22 0.91
C ILE A 1 2.54 7.14 -0.10
N ILE A 2 2.03 8.26 -0.62
CA ILE A 2 0.94 8.28 -1.62
C ILE A 2 1.22 7.34 -2.80
N ASP A 3 2.38 7.47 -3.45
CA ASP A 3 2.72 6.61 -4.60
C ASP A 3 2.86 5.13 -4.24
N ILE A 4 3.30 4.84 -3.02
CA ILE A 4 3.42 3.47 -2.51
C ILE A 4 2.02 2.85 -2.37
N ILE A 5 1.05 3.59 -1.84
CA ILE A 5 -0.35 3.15 -1.77
C ILE A 5 -0.91 2.93 -3.17
N LYS A 6 -0.63 3.84 -4.12
CA LYS A 6 -1.05 3.70 -5.52
C LYS A 6 -0.54 2.40 -6.14
N ASP A 7 0.74 2.08 -5.95
CA ASP A 7 1.34 0.86 -6.49
C ASP A 7 0.88 -0.39 -5.74
N ALA A 8 0.70 -0.32 -4.42
CA ALA A 8 0.18 -1.43 -3.62
C ALA A 8 -1.21 -1.86 -4.11
N ILE A 9 -2.08 -0.89 -4.43
CA ILE A 9 -3.45 -1.14 -4.89
C ILE A 9 -3.49 -1.64 -6.34
N LYS A 10 -2.62 -1.11 -7.22
CA LYS A 10 -2.44 -1.69 -8.56
C LYS A 10 -1.99 -3.14 -8.50
N THR A 11 -1.15 -3.48 -7.53
CA THR A 11 -0.61 -4.83 -7.33
C THR A 11 -1.65 -5.77 -6.73
N ALA A 12 -2.49 -5.26 -5.81
CA ALA A 12 -3.53 -6.04 -5.16
C ALA A 12 -4.56 -6.61 -6.16
N ARG A 13 -4.83 -5.93 -7.29
CA ARG A 13 -5.71 -6.41 -8.38
C ARG A 13 -7.00 -7.09 -7.89
N THR A 14 -7.74 -6.48 -6.95
CA THR A 14 -8.85 -7.16 -6.27
C THR A 14 -10.07 -6.31 -5.98
N ASP A 15 -11.16 -7.06 -5.78
CA ASP A 15 -12.57 -6.73 -5.79
C ASP A 15 -13.10 -6.39 -4.39
N ASP A 16 -14.15 -5.56 -4.36
CA ASP A 16 -15.10 -5.27 -3.27
C ASP A 16 -14.59 -4.73 -1.91
N GLU A 17 -13.50 -5.20 -1.30
CA GLU A 17 -13.04 -4.67 0.00
C GLU A 17 -11.50 -4.58 0.11
N ILE A 18 -11.01 -3.38 0.42
CA ILE A 18 -9.58 -3.07 0.52
C ILE A 18 -9.34 -2.39 1.87
N ILE A 19 -8.49 -2.98 2.70
CA ILE A 19 -8.06 -2.42 3.98
C ILE A 19 -6.61 -1.97 3.85
N ILE A 20 -6.35 -0.69 4.08
CA ILE A 20 -5.03 -0.08 3.95
C ILE A 20 -4.56 0.30 5.35
N ARG A 21 -3.59 -0.45 5.89
CA ARG A 21 -2.93 -0.13 7.15
C ARG A 21 -1.75 0.78 6.90
N ILE A 22 -1.68 1.87 7.65
CA ILE A 22 -0.65 2.90 7.53
C ILE A 22 -0.29 3.48 8.89
N ASN A 23 0.89 4.09 8.97
CA ASN A 23 1.23 4.85 10.16
C ASN A 23 0.25 6.02 10.35
N PRO A 24 -0.21 6.31 11.59
CA PRO A 24 -1.08 7.46 11.87
C PRO A 24 -0.49 8.80 11.43
N LYS A 25 0.84 8.96 11.41
CA LYS A 25 1.50 10.17 10.90
C LYS A 25 1.33 10.31 9.39
N ASP A 26 1.40 9.21 8.65
CA ASP A 26 1.12 9.20 7.21
C ASP A 26 -0.36 9.39 6.93
N ARG A 27 -1.25 8.90 7.79
CA ARG A 27 -2.68 9.18 7.65
C ARG A 27 -2.99 10.65 7.70
N MET A 28 -2.39 11.40 8.62
CA MET A 28 -2.57 12.86 8.67
C MET A 28 -2.11 13.53 7.37
N LEU A 29 -1.02 13.05 6.76
CA LEU A 29 -0.53 13.55 5.47
C LEU A 29 -1.49 13.17 4.31
N LEU A 30 -2.08 11.98 4.37
CA LEU A 30 -3.08 11.54 3.40
C LEU A 30 -4.39 12.29 3.56
N GLU A 31 -4.82 12.66 4.77
CA GLU A 31 -6.03 13.46 4.98
C GLU A 31 -5.93 14.84 4.30
N GLN A 32 -4.75 15.47 4.36
CA GLN A 32 -4.49 16.74 3.67
C GLN A 32 -4.56 16.61 2.14
N ASN A 33 -4.25 15.43 1.59
CA ASN A 33 -4.27 15.13 0.15
C ASN A 33 -5.38 14.12 -0.22
N SER A 34 -6.35 13.94 0.67
CA SER A 34 -7.26 12.79 0.66
C SER A 34 -8.15 12.80 -0.55
N LYS A 35 -8.53 13.98 -1.03
CA LYS A 35 -9.39 14.15 -2.20
C LYS A 35 -8.73 13.56 -3.45
N GLU A 36 -7.48 13.92 -3.71
CA GLU A 36 -6.74 13.44 -4.88
C GLU A 36 -6.42 11.95 -4.76
N LEU A 37 -6.08 11.49 -3.55
CA LEU A 37 -5.89 10.07 -3.29
C LEU A 37 -7.19 9.29 -3.53
N ILE A 38 -8.31 9.67 -2.91
CA ILE A 38 -9.60 8.99 -3.03
C ILE A 38 -10.09 8.97 -4.49
N ASP A 39 -9.95 10.09 -5.22
CA ASP A 39 -10.31 10.15 -6.64
C ASP A 39 -9.42 9.22 -7.48
N TYR A 40 -8.11 9.18 -7.19
CA TYR A 40 -7.21 8.23 -7.82
C TYR A 40 -7.62 6.79 -7.48
N LEU A 41 -7.87 6.47 -6.22
CA LEU A 41 -8.27 5.14 -5.77
C LEU A 41 -9.54 4.67 -6.46
N LYS A 42 -10.55 5.54 -6.58
CA LYS A 42 -11.76 5.24 -7.37
C LYS A 42 -11.47 5.00 -8.85
N SER A 43 -10.46 5.66 -9.41
CA SER A 43 -10.04 5.49 -10.80
C SER A 43 -9.23 4.22 -11.06
N VAL A 44 -8.38 3.78 -10.13
CA VAL A 44 -7.58 2.54 -10.29
C VAL A 44 -8.27 1.30 -9.78
N THR A 45 -9.27 1.42 -8.92
CA THR A 45 -10.02 0.26 -8.47
C THR A 45 -10.93 -0.20 -9.61
N PHE A 46 -10.74 -1.44 -10.05
CA PHE A 46 -11.54 -2.03 -11.13
C PHE A 46 -13.03 -2.13 -10.79
N ASN A 47 -13.36 -2.06 -9.51
CA ASN A 47 -14.73 -2.04 -9.03
C ASN A 47 -15.07 -0.71 -8.31
N PRO A 48 -15.96 0.13 -8.86
CA PRO A 48 -16.36 1.40 -8.26
C PRO A 48 -17.13 1.24 -6.92
N THR A 49 -17.58 0.03 -6.57
CA THR A 49 -18.19 -0.27 -5.28
C THR A 49 -17.21 -0.77 -4.23
N ALA A 50 -15.92 -0.89 -4.56
CA ALA A 50 -14.94 -1.36 -3.62
C ALA A 50 -14.85 -0.44 -2.40
N LYS A 51 -15.03 -1.03 -1.22
CA LYS A 51 -14.97 -0.33 0.05
C LYS A 51 -13.53 -0.24 0.50
N ILE A 52 -13.00 0.99 0.51
CA ILE A 52 -11.65 1.28 0.94
C ILE A 52 -11.68 1.76 2.39
N THR A 53 -11.04 1.01 3.27
CA THR A 53 -10.93 1.33 4.69
C THR A 53 -9.47 1.64 5.02
N PHE A 54 -9.22 2.78 5.64
CA PHE A 54 -7.89 3.10 6.17
C PHE A 54 -7.85 2.74 7.66
N GLU A 55 -6.85 1.96 8.06
CA GLU A 55 -6.58 1.58 9.45
C GLU A 55 -5.24 2.16 9.91
N ASP A 56 -5.23 2.66 11.14
CA ASP A 56 -4.03 3.23 11.75
C ASP A 56 -3.26 2.14 12.46
N ASP A 57 -2.03 1.91 12.01
CA ASP A 57 -1.14 0.94 12.62
C ASP A 57 0.18 1.65 13.00
N PRO A 58 0.40 1.93 14.30
CA PRO A 58 1.63 2.56 14.77
C PRO A 58 2.85 1.64 14.65
N SER A 59 2.67 0.34 14.39
CA SER A 59 3.74 -0.63 14.18
C SER A 59 4.37 -0.48 12.79
N ILE A 60 3.63 0.10 11.83
CA ILE A 60 4.13 0.36 10.48
C ILE A 60 5.03 1.59 10.51
N THR A 61 6.24 1.45 9.98
CA THR A 61 7.18 2.57 9.83
C THR A 61 6.62 3.64 8.90
N ASN A 62 6.93 4.91 9.17
CA ASN A 62 6.56 6.01 8.29
C ASN A 62 7.03 5.75 6.85
N GLY A 63 6.14 5.90 5.88
CA GLY A 63 6.42 5.59 4.48
C GLY A 63 6.15 4.13 4.09
N GLY A 64 5.71 3.27 5.01
CA GLY A 64 5.20 1.93 4.73
C GLY A 64 3.66 1.88 4.67
N CYS A 65 3.13 0.94 3.90
CA CYS A 65 1.72 0.57 3.99
C CYS A 65 1.54 -0.93 3.78
N ILE A 66 0.47 -1.48 4.34
CA ILE A 66 0.03 -2.85 4.11
C ILE A 66 -1.38 -2.77 3.52
N VAL A 67 -1.57 -3.36 2.35
CA VAL A 67 -2.87 -3.45 1.68
C VAL A 67 -3.38 -4.87 1.82
N ILE A 68 -4.49 -5.04 2.53
CA ILE A 68 -5.17 -6.31 2.74
C ILE A 68 -6.42 -6.31 1.88
N THR A 69 -6.55 -7.31 1.03
CA THR A 69 -7.74 -7.56 0.23
C THR A 69 -8.24 -8.98 0.46
N ASP A 70 -9.42 -9.29 -0.06
CA ASP A 70 -10.05 -10.60 0.05
C ASP A 70 -9.17 -11.76 -0.47
N LYS A 71 -8.40 -11.52 -1.53
CA LYS A 71 -7.55 -12.55 -2.16
C LYS A 71 -6.08 -12.41 -1.82
N ASN A 72 -5.60 -11.24 -1.41
CA ASN A 72 -4.17 -11.02 -1.27
C ASN A 72 -3.80 -10.01 -0.19
N ILE A 73 -2.59 -10.16 0.36
CA ILE A 73 -1.99 -9.17 1.26
C ILE A 73 -0.73 -8.65 0.57
N VAL A 74 -0.71 -7.35 0.31
CA VAL A 74 0.42 -6.65 -0.31
C VAL A 74 1.11 -5.83 0.76
N ASP A 75 2.27 -6.30 1.18
CA ASP A 75 3.14 -5.59 2.12
C ASP A 75 4.11 -4.68 1.35
N MET A 76 3.98 -3.38 1.57
CA MET A 76 4.86 -2.35 1.01
C MET A 76 5.56 -1.57 2.13
N THR A 77 5.81 -2.22 3.27
CA THR A 77 6.63 -1.68 4.35
C THR A 77 8.07 -1.43 3.89
N PHE A 78 8.76 -0.58 4.65
CA PHE A 78 10.16 -0.27 4.35
C PHE A 78 11.03 -1.53 4.50
N GLU A 79 10.79 -2.34 5.53
CA GLU A 79 11.53 -3.59 5.74
C GLU A 79 11.41 -4.53 4.54
N SER A 80 10.18 -4.84 4.09
CA SER A 80 9.96 -5.75 2.95
C SER A 80 10.58 -5.26 1.65
N ARG A 81 10.52 -3.94 1.40
CA ARG A 81 11.18 -3.35 0.22
C ARG A 81 12.70 -3.39 0.32
N PHE A 82 13.26 -3.21 1.51
CA PHE A 82 14.70 -3.29 1.72
C PHE A 82 15.21 -4.73 1.57
N GLU A 83 14.49 -5.71 2.13
CA GLU A 83 14.77 -7.14 1.94
C GLU A 83 14.74 -7.54 0.47
N SER A 84 13.71 -7.12 -0.28
CA SER A 84 13.60 -7.44 -1.71
C SER A 84 14.79 -6.92 -2.54
N ILE A 85 15.33 -5.74 -2.18
CA ILE A 85 16.52 -5.17 -2.81
C ILE A 85 17.76 -5.99 -2.42
N LEU A 86 17.91 -6.35 -1.14
CA LEU A 86 19.03 -7.17 -0.67
C LEU A 86 19.04 -8.56 -1.33
N GLU A 87 17.90 -9.23 -1.43
CA GLU A 87 17.78 -10.53 -2.12
C GLU A 87 18.19 -10.42 -3.59
N THR A 88 17.77 -9.36 -4.27
CA THR A 88 18.11 -9.12 -5.68
C THR A 88 19.62 -8.90 -5.86
N ILE A 89 20.26 -8.13 -4.97
CA ILE A 89 21.69 -7.87 -5.01
C ILE A 89 22.49 -9.14 -4.70
N ASN A 90 22.04 -9.93 -3.72
CA ASN A 90 22.74 -11.15 -3.31
C ASN A 90 22.62 -12.26 -4.36
N SER A 91 21.50 -12.32 -5.09
CA SER A 91 21.28 -13.29 -6.18
C SER A 91 22.15 -13.02 -7.42
N GLN A 92 22.69 -11.81 -7.60
CA GLN A 92 23.61 -11.51 -8.71
C GLN A 92 25.08 -11.82 -8.39
N LYS A 93 25.40 -12.26 -7.17
CA LYS A 93 26.77 -12.59 -6.77
C LYS A 93 27.16 -14.06 -7.02
N GLU A 94 26.22 -14.89 -7.48
CA GLU A 94 26.42 -16.34 -7.72
C GLU A 94 26.29 -16.75 -9.21
N SER A 95 26.49 -15.84 -10.17
CA SER A 95 26.58 -16.18 -11.61
C SER A 95 27.90 -15.77 -12.24
#